data_AF-A0A0W4ZTW4-F1
#
_entry.id   AF-A0A0W4ZTW4-F1
#
_cell.length_a   1.000
_cell.length_b   1.000
_cell.length_c   1.000
_cell.angle_alpha   90.00
_cell.angle_beta   90.00
_cell.angle_gamma   90.00
#
_symmetry.space_group_name_H-M   'P 1'
#
loop_
_entity.id
_entity.type
_entity.pdbx_description
1 polymer ?
#
loop_
_entity_poly.entity_id
_entity_poly.type
_entity_poly.pdbx_seq_one_letter_code
_entity_poly.pdbx_strand_id
1 'polypeptide(L)'
;MVKNSLDFLRLSRAQLDDSITFHLNSLSVPKPFTSESTKTKPIYSNAPLQPDTEACMAFIQKLFSVWEARSSLLVYCEAVANEAALPISSDLQKDSFSNKIQMKTTNRSILKLVIDQEKQIEHVVRNHSWEQVLKRCGFIRLNKTHEIAMQEWASANSEIHTSHTHD
;
A
#
# COMPACT_ATOMS: atom_id res chain seq x y z
N MET A 1 21.18 -10.07 -18.10
CA MET A 1 22.08 -8.99 -17.63
C MET A 1 21.30 -7.69 -17.70
N VAL A 2 20.68 -7.25 -16.60
CA VAL A 2 19.92 -6.00 -16.53
C VAL A 2 20.95 -4.86 -16.52
N LYS A 3 20.99 -4.05 -17.59
CA LYS A 3 22.06 -3.05 -17.81
C LYS A 3 21.75 -1.66 -17.23
N ASN A 4 20.62 -1.48 -16.56
CA ASN A 4 20.20 -0.19 -16.04
C ASN A 4 19.53 -0.35 -14.66
N SER A 5 19.98 0.39 -13.65
CA SER A 5 19.41 0.34 -12.29
C SER A 5 17.94 0.77 -12.28
N LEU A 6 17.54 1.64 -13.21
CA LEU A 6 16.16 2.03 -13.43
C LEU A 6 15.29 0.86 -13.90
N ASP A 7 15.80 0.03 -14.82
CA ASP A 7 15.06 -1.14 -15.32
C ASP A 7 14.99 -2.24 -14.28
N PHE A 8 16.03 -2.40 -13.46
CA PHE A 8 16.00 -3.31 -12.33
C PHE A 8 14.96 -2.89 -11.29
N LEU A 9 14.91 -1.60 -10.93
CA LEU A 9 13.91 -1.08 -10.00
C LEU A 9 12.50 -1.16 -10.59
N ARG A 10 12.32 -0.88 -11.88
CA ARG A 10 11.02 -1.04 -12.58
C ARG A 10 10.56 -2.50 -12.60
N LEU A 11 11.45 -3.44 -12.92
CA LEU A 11 11.11 -4.87 -12.98
C LEU A 11 10.79 -5.43 -11.58
N SER A 12 11.60 -5.06 -10.58
CA SER A 12 11.36 -5.46 -9.19
C SER A 12 10.03 -4.91 -8.66
N ARG A 13 9.63 -3.71 -9.09
CA ARG A 13 8.35 -3.10 -8.73
C ARG A 13 7.16 -3.73 -9.44
N ALA A 14 7.27 -4.00 -10.76
CA ALA A 14 6.23 -4.71 -11.51
C ALA A 14 5.92 -6.08 -10.88
N GLN A 15 6.95 -6.82 -10.44
CA GLN A 15 6.76 -8.11 -9.75
C GLN A 15 6.08 -8.00 -8.38
N LEU A 16 6.18 -6.85 -7.68
CA LEU A 16 5.53 -6.62 -6.39
C LEU A 16 4.09 -6.08 -6.55
N ASP A 17 3.88 -5.21 -7.52
CA ASP A 17 2.58 -4.59 -7.82
C ASP A 17 1.57 -5.58 -8.42
N ASP A 18 2.03 -6.64 -9.11
CA ASP A 18 1.17 -7.70 -9.65
C ASP A 18 0.52 -8.60 -8.58
N SER A 19 0.93 -8.48 -7.30
CA SER A 19 0.35 -9.27 -6.21
C SER A 19 -1.13 -8.96 -5.98
N ILE A 20 -1.61 -7.75 -6.27
CA ILE A 20 -3.02 -7.38 -6.09
C ILE A 20 -3.89 -8.05 -7.14
N THR A 21 -3.48 -8.03 -8.40
CA THR A 21 -4.20 -8.72 -9.48
C THR A 21 -4.26 -10.22 -9.23
N PHE A 22 -3.14 -10.81 -8.78
CA PHE A 22 -3.10 -12.22 -8.37
C PHE A 22 -4.06 -12.51 -7.21
N HIS A 23 -4.03 -11.72 -6.13
CA HIS A 23 -4.95 -11.88 -5.01
C HIS A 23 -6.41 -11.72 -5.44
N LEU A 24 -6.75 -10.72 -6.25
CA LEU A 24 -8.12 -10.52 -6.75
C LEU A 24 -8.60 -11.67 -7.63
N ASN A 25 -7.72 -12.28 -8.43
CA ASN A 25 -8.05 -13.48 -9.21
C ASN A 25 -8.20 -14.73 -8.32
N SER A 26 -7.53 -14.79 -7.16
CA SER A 26 -7.72 -15.89 -6.20
C SER A 26 -9.07 -15.82 -5.47
N LEU A 27 -9.69 -14.63 -5.40
CA LEU A 27 -11.03 -14.45 -4.84
C LEU A 27 -12.15 -14.99 -5.75
N SER A 28 -11.89 -15.14 -7.05
CA SER A 28 -12.86 -15.76 -7.97
C SER A 28 -12.80 -17.28 -7.86
N VAL A 29 -13.72 -17.86 -7.08
CA VAL A 29 -13.88 -19.31 -7.00
C VAL A 29 -14.61 -19.81 -8.27
N PRO A 30 -14.03 -20.75 -9.04
CA PRO A 30 -14.76 -21.39 -10.13
C PRO A 30 -16.00 -22.10 -9.60
N LYS A 31 -17.14 -22.00 -10.29
CA LYS A 31 -18.35 -22.75 -9.93
C LYS A 31 -18.04 -24.26 -9.90
N PRO A 32 -18.57 -25.03 -8.92
CA PRO A 32 -18.31 -26.47 -8.82
C PRO A 32 -18.78 -27.19 -10.08
N PHE A 33 -17.98 -28.18 -10.52
CA PHE A 33 -18.26 -28.94 -11.73
C PHE A 33 -19.49 -29.83 -11.53
N THR A 34 -20.60 -29.52 -12.19
CA THR A 34 -21.79 -30.38 -12.24
C THR A 34 -21.82 -31.16 -13.55
N SER A 35 -22.42 -32.36 -13.58
CA SER A 35 -22.51 -33.21 -14.79
C SER A 35 -23.28 -32.57 -15.96
N GLU A 36 -24.02 -31.48 -15.70
CA GLU A 36 -24.64 -30.64 -16.74
C GLU A 36 -23.65 -29.69 -17.41
N SER A 37 -22.54 -29.35 -16.74
CA SER A 37 -21.52 -28.42 -17.23
C SER A 37 -20.74 -28.95 -18.45
N THR A 38 -20.91 -30.22 -18.82
CA THR A 38 -20.34 -30.85 -20.02
C THR A 38 -21.30 -30.86 -21.23
N LYS A 39 -22.58 -30.51 -21.04
CA LYS A 39 -23.61 -30.56 -22.10
C LYS A 39 -23.72 -29.25 -22.89
N THR A 40 -23.17 -28.16 -22.37
CA THR A 40 -23.16 -26.85 -22.99
C THR A 40 -21.77 -26.53 -23.51
N LYS A 41 -21.68 -26.12 -24.79
CA LYS A 41 -20.44 -25.53 -25.33
C LYS A 41 -20.01 -24.39 -24.39
N PRO A 42 -18.71 -24.28 -24.02
CA PRO A 42 -18.25 -23.18 -23.19
C PRO A 42 -18.58 -21.88 -23.92
N ILE A 43 -19.57 -21.15 -23.42
CA ILE A 43 -19.73 -19.75 -23.78
C ILE A 43 -18.48 -19.11 -23.20
N TYR A 44 -17.53 -18.71 -24.06
CA TYR A 44 -16.43 -17.83 -23.68
C TYR A 44 -17.04 -16.49 -23.25
N SER A 45 -17.49 -16.46 -22.00
CA SER A 45 -17.83 -15.25 -21.30
C SER A 45 -16.52 -14.51 -21.05
N ASN A 46 -16.24 -13.51 -21.88
CA ASN A 46 -15.14 -12.56 -21.65
C ASN A 46 -15.42 -11.64 -20.42
N ALA A 47 -16.54 -11.83 -19.71
CA ALA A 47 -16.81 -11.13 -18.48
C ALA A 47 -15.93 -11.71 -17.35
N PRO A 48 -15.12 -10.88 -16.68
CA PRO A 48 -14.41 -11.30 -15.47
C PRO A 48 -15.41 -11.89 -14.48
N LEU A 49 -15.12 -13.05 -13.89
CA LEU A 49 -15.94 -13.57 -12.79
C LEU A 49 -15.98 -12.52 -11.70
N GLN A 50 -17.17 -11.98 -11.42
CA GLN A 50 -17.35 -11.06 -10.31
C GLN A 50 -17.11 -11.82 -9.01
N PRO A 51 -16.20 -11.36 -8.14
CA PRO A 51 -16.02 -11.93 -6.81
C PRO A 51 -17.29 -11.78 -5.96
N ASP A 52 -17.43 -12.63 -4.96
CA ASP A 52 -18.53 -12.53 -3.99
C ASP A 52 -18.44 -11.23 -3.16
N THR A 53 -19.59 -10.74 -2.69
CA THR A 53 -19.69 -9.50 -1.92
C THR A 53 -18.88 -9.57 -0.62
N GLU A 54 -18.98 -10.70 0.10
CA GLU A 54 -18.26 -10.91 1.36
C GLU A 54 -16.75 -10.95 1.12
N ALA A 55 -16.32 -11.65 0.06
CA ALA A 55 -14.91 -11.73 -0.34
C ALA A 55 -14.32 -10.35 -0.68
N CYS A 56 -15.07 -9.50 -1.39
CA CYS A 56 -14.66 -8.12 -1.66
C CYS A 56 -14.52 -7.30 -0.38
N MET A 57 -15.50 -7.37 0.52
CA MET A 57 -15.46 -6.61 1.78
C MET A 57 -14.30 -7.05 2.67
N ALA A 58 -14.07 -8.35 2.82
CA ALA A 58 -12.94 -8.89 3.58
C ALA A 58 -11.59 -8.46 2.97
N PHE A 59 -11.48 -8.46 1.64
CA PHE A 59 -10.31 -7.96 0.94
C PHE A 59 -10.07 -6.47 1.22
N ILE A 60 -11.12 -5.64 1.13
CA ILE A 60 -11.04 -4.18 1.38
C ILE A 60 -10.61 -3.90 2.83
N GLN A 61 -11.19 -4.60 3.81
CA GLN A 61 -10.81 -4.47 5.22
C GLN A 61 -9.33 -4.80 5.44
N LYS A 62 -8.84 -5.88 4.83
CA LYS A 62 -7.43 -6.27 4.90
C LYS A 62 -6.53 -5.30 4.15
N LEU A 63 -6.98 -4.76 3.02
CA LEU A 63 -6.24 -3.76 2.25
C LEU A 63 -6.01 -2.49 3.09
N PHE A 64 -7.06 -2.00 3.75
CA PHE A 64 -6.98 -0.82 4.58
C PHE A 64 -6.09 -1.01 5.81
N SER A 65 -6.14 -2.17 6.48
CA SER A 65 -5.23 -2.44 7.60
C SER A 65 -3.76 -2.46 7.17
N VAL A 66 -3.46 -3.02 5.99
CA VAL A 66 -2.09 -2.98 5.44
C VAL A 66 -1.67 -1.55 5.09
N TRP A 67 -2.56 -0.75 4.51
CA TRP A 67 -2.26 0.65 4.19
C TRP A 67 -2.03 1.49 5.44
N GLU A 68 -2.85 1.32 6.47
CA GLU A 68 -2.67 1.99 7.76
C GLU A 68 -1.30 1.65 8.38
N ALA A 69 -0.93 0.37 8.42
CA ALA A 69 0.37 -0.07 8.93
C ALA A 69 1.56 0.51 8.16
N ARG A 70 1.42 0.70 6.84
CA ARG A 70 2.47 1.35 6.02
C ARG A 70 2.52 2.86 6.28
N SER A 71 1.37 3.51 6.44
CA SER A 71 1.29 4.93 6.82
C SER A 71 1.96 5.20 8.16
N SER A 72 1.70 4.37 9.18
CA SER A 72 2.32 4.55 10.51
C SER A 72 3.84 4.38 10.45
N LEU A 73 4.35 3.44 9.63
CA LEU A 73 5.77 3.25 9.40
C LEU A 73 6.41 4.48 8.74
N LEU A 74 5.80 5.05 7.71
CA LEU A 74 6.33 6.26 7.06
C LEU A 74 6.37 7.46 8.02
N VAL A 75 5.35 7.61 8.86
CA VAL A 75 5.32 8.65 9.92
C VAL A 75 6.44 8.43 10.93
N TYR A 76 6.66 7.18 11.37
CA TYR A 76 7.77 6.84 12.26
C TYR A 76 9.14 7.13 11.63
N CYS A 77 9.35 6.72 10.37
CA CYS A 77 10.59 7.00 9.64
C CYS A 77 10.85 8.51 9.51
N GLU A 78 9.81 9.30 9.28
CA GLU A 78 9.89 10.76 9.25
C GLU A 78 10.27 11.34 10.63
N ALA A 79 9.66 10.84 11.72
CA ALA A 79 10.03 11.24 13.07
C ALA A 79 11.50 10.94 13.38
N VAL A 80 11.99 9.74 13.05
CA VAL A 80 13.40 9.37 13.22
C VAL A 80 14.33 10.26 12.40
N ALA A 81 13.97 10.54 11.13
CA ALA A 81 14.73 11.46 10.29
C ALA A 81 14.76 12.89 10.88
N ASN A 82 13.66 13.32 11.50
CA ASN A 82 13.49 14.62 12.12
C ASN A 82 14.06 14.74 13.54
N GLU A 83 14.32 13.64 14.25
CA GLU A 83 15.06 13.65 15.52
C GLU A 83 16.57 13.64 15.25
N ALA A 84 17.02 12.87 14.26
CA ALA A 84 18.40 12.95 13.74
C ALA A 84 18.72 14.34 13.13
N ALA A 85 17.70 15.02 12.60
CA ALA A 85 17.22 16.34 13.01
C ALA A 85 18.12 17.34 13.78
N LEU A 86 18.13 17.16 15.09
CA LEU A 86 18.43 18.24 16.01
C LEU A 86 19.94 18.45 16.12
N PRO A 87 20.42 19.70 15.99
CA PRO A 87 21.82 19.99 16.21
C PRO A 87 22.12 19.78 17.69
N ILE A 88 23.03 18.86 18.00
CA ILE A 88 23.68 18.81 19.31
C ILE A 88 24.33 20.19 19.49
N SER A 89 23.84 20.99 20.41
CA SER A 89 24.30 22.35 20.66
C SER A 89 25.75 22.37 21.16
N SER A 90 26.53 23.24 20.50
CA SER A 90 27.70 24.02 20.96
C SER A 90 29.00 23.32 21.40
N ASP A 91 30.11 23.83 20.84
CA ASP A 91 31.47 23.89 21.43
C ASP A 91 32.50 22.76 21.23
N LEU A 92 32.50 22.03 20.11
CA LEU A 92 33.68 21.24 19.73
C LEU A 92 34.36 21.78 18.48
N GLN A 93 35.27 22.71 18.76
CA GLN A 93 36.61 22.82 18.19
C GLN A 93 36.70 22.45 16.71
N LYS A 94 36.71 23.52 15.89
CA LYS A 94 37.27 23.51 14.53
C LYS A 94 38.64 22.84 14.61
N ASP A 95 38.71 21.57 14.24
CA ASP A 95 39.76 20.91 13.44
C ASP A 95 39.39 19.42 13.30
N SER A 96 39.60 18.83 12.12
CA SER A 96 39.36 17.41 11.76
C SER A 96 37.90 16.90 11.64
N PHE A 97 36.90 17.52 12.26
CA PHE A 97 35.50 17.02 12.23
C PHE A 97 34.62 17.45 11.03
N SER A 98 35.13 18.30 10.12
CA SER A 98 34.34 18.89 9.04
C SER A 98 33.73 17.85 8.07
N ASN A 99 34.51 16.84 7.68
CA ASN A 99 34.03 15.80 6.76
C ASN A 99 32.93 14.92 7.38
N LYS A 100 33.00 14.65 8.69
CA LYS A 100 31.97 13.86 9.39
C LYS A 100 30.65 14.60 9.52
N ILE A 101 30.70 15.91 9.77
CA ILE A 101 29.50 16.76 9.82
C ILE A 101 28.87 16.84 8.43
N GLN A 102 29.66 17.07 7.38
CA GLN A 102 29.17 17.10 6.00
C GLN A 102 28.54 15.77 5.57
N MET A 103 29.18 14.63 5.85
CA MET A 103 28.61 13.32 5.52
C MET A 103 27.30 13.03 6.26
N LYS A 104 27.19 13.42 7.54
CA LYS A 104 25.92 13.31 8.29
C LYS A 104 24.82 14.18 7.66
N THR A 105 25.14 15.40 7.22
CA THR A 105 24.17 16.27 6.54
C THR A 105 23.74 15.73 5.18
N THR A 106 24.65 15.12 4.41
CA THR A 106 24.34 14.48 3.11
C THR A 106 23.48 13.23 3.27
N ASN A 107 23.80 12.35 4.21
CA ASN A 107 22.99 11.14 4.46
C ASN A 107 21.57 11.51 4.89
N ARG A 108 21.41 12.63 5.59
CA ARG A 108 20.12 13.13 6.06
C ARG A 108 19.28 13.75 4.95
N SER A 109 19.89 14.53 4.05
CA SER A 109 19.16 15.03 2.87
C SER A 109 18.72 13.89 1.96
N ILE A 110 19.54 12.84 1.84
CA ILE A 110 19.18 11.60 1.13
C ILE A 110 18.01 10.88 1.82
N LEU A 111 18.04 10.71 3.14
CA LEU A 111 16.96 10.03 3.88
C LEU A 111 15.63 10.75 3.72
N LYS A 112 15.61 12.08 3.85
CA LYS A 112 14.40 12.88 3.63
C LYS A 112 13.85 12.70 2.20
N LEU A 113 14.73 12.75 1.20
CA LEU A 113 14.37 12.53 -0.19
C LEU A 113 13.74 11.15 -0.40
N VAL A 114 14.31 10.10 0.19
CA VAL A 114 13.78 8.73 0.07
C VAL A 114 12.40 8.64 0.71
N ILE A 115 12.20 9.19 1.92
CA ILE A 115 10.89 9.19 2.59
C ILE A 115 9.83 9.92 1.75
N ASP A 116 10.19 11.08 1.19
CA ASP A 116 9.29 11.86 0.33
C ASP A 116 8.93 11.07 -0.95
N GLN A 117 9.89 10.36 -1.53
CA GLN A 117 9.66 9.47 -2.67
C GLN A 117 8.74 8.30 -2.30
N GLU A 118 8.95 7.65 -1.16
CA GLU A 118 8.11 6.55 -0.70
C GLU A 118 6.66 6.99 -0.46
N LYS A 119 6.44 8.20 0.10
CA LYS A 119 5.10 8.79 0.24
C LYS A 119 4.43 8.99 -1.12
N GLN A 120 5.16 9.49 -2.11
CA GLN A 120 4.63 9.67 -3.47
C GLN A 120 4.30 8.33 -4.13
N ILE A 121 5.17 7.34 -3.97
CA ILE A 121 4.97 5.99 -4.49
C ILE A 121 3.74 5.37 -3.85
N GLU A 122 3.61 5.46 -2.53
CA GLU A 122 2.46 4.92 -1.81
C GLU A 122 1.15 5.53 -2.31
N HIS A 123 1.10 6.85 -2.52
CA HIS A 123 -0.08 7.51 -3.10
C HIS A 123 -0.43 6.94 -4.49
N VAL A 124 0.56 6.76 -5.38
CA VAL A 124 0.34 6.17 -6.71
C VAL A 124 -0.14 4.72 -6.61
N VAL A 125 0.48 3.91 -5.75
CA VAL A 125 0.11 2.50 -5.56
C VAL A 125 -1.31 2.39 -5.01
N ARG A 126 -1.68 3.21 -4.02
CA ARG A 126 -3.05 3.24 -3.45
C ARG A 126 -4.09 3.63 -4.48
N ASN A 127 -3.82 4.66 -5.29
CA ASN A 127 -4.73 5.06 -6.38
C ASN A 127 -4.91 3.92 -7.39
N HIS A 128 -3.82 3.32 -7.87
CA HIS A 128 -3.90 2.26 -8.85
C HIS A 128 -4.60 1.01 -8.31
N SER A 129 -4.27 0.60 -7.09
CA SER A 129 -4.91 -0.55 -6.45
C SER A 129 -6.38 -0.31 -6.14
N TRP A 130 -6.76 0.90 -5.74
CA TRP A 130 -8.17 1.27 -5.57
C TRP A 130 -8.93 1.24 -6.90
N GLU A 131 -8.34 1.70 -8.00
CA GLU A 131 -8.94 1.56 -9.33
C GLU A 131 -9.21 0.09 -9.70
N GLN A 132 -8.30 -0.83 -9.34
CA GLN A 132 -8.51 -2.26 -9.57
C GLN A 132 -9.64 -2.82 -8.69
N VAL A 133 -9.72 -2.38 -7.43
CA VAL A 133 -10.83 -2.72 -6.53
C VAL A 133 -12.15 -2.22 -7.10
N LEU A 134 -12.23 -0.99 -7.58
CA LEU A 134 -13.46 -0.45 -8.18
C LEU A 134 -13.85 -1.23 -9.45
N LYS A 135 -12.90 -1.67 -10.27
CA LYS A 135 -13.19 -2.49 -11.46
C LYS A 135 -13.76 -3.87 -11.11
N ARG A 136 -13.34 -4.47 -10.00
CA ARG A 136 -13.72 -5.85 -9.62
C ARG A 136 -14.88 -5.91 -8.62
N CYS A 137 -14.92 -4.97 -7.68
CA CYS A 137 -15.88 -4.87 -6.58
C CYS A 137 -16.86 -3.70 -6.74
N GLY A 138 -16.86 -2.98 -7.87
CA GLY A 138 -17.71 -1.79 -8.09
C GLY A 138 -19.22 -2.05 -8.14
N PHE A 139 -19.65 -3.31 -8.03
CA PHE A 139 -21.05 -3.66 -7.78
C PHE A 139 -21.47 -3.35 -6.33
N ILE A 140 -20.51 -3.33 -5.41
CA ILE A 140 -20.65 -2.77 -4.07
C ILE A 140 -20.60 -1.25 -4.24
N ARG A 141 -21.52 -0.52 -3.61
CA ARG A 141 -21.52 0.95 -3.63
C ARG A 141 -20.30 1.47 -2.85
N LEU A 142 -19.15 1.50 -3.50
CA LEU A 142 -17.88 1.99 -2.97
C LEU A 142 -17.69 3.46 -3.32
N ASN A 143 -16.98 4.18 -2.45
CA ASN A 143 -16.53 5.53 -2.74
C ASN A 143 -15.53 5.55 -3.90
N LYS A 144 -15.60 6.58 -4.75
CA LYS A 144 -14.72 6.73 -5.92
C LYS A 144 -13.25 6.94 -5.52
N THR A 145 -13.04 7.49 -4.34
CA THR A 145 -11.74 7.97 -3.85
C THR A 145 -11.33 7.15 -2.64
N HIS A 146 -10.09 6.66 -2.63
CA HIS A 146 -9.61 5.71 -1.62
C HIS A 146 -9.43 6.37 -0.25
N GLU A 147 -9.14 7.67 -0.23
CA GLU A 147 -8.95 8.48 0.97
C GLU A 147 -10.25 8.56 1.79
N ILE A 148 -11.38 8.78 1.12
CA ILE A 148 -12.70 8.85 1.79
C ILE A 148 -13.07 7.48 2.35
N ALA A 149 -12.89 6.42 1.56
CA ALA A 149 -13.19 5.06 1.98
C ALA A 149 -12.31 4.62 3.18
N MET A 150 -11.03 5.00 3.17
CA MET A 150 -10.11 4.75 4.29
C MET A 150 -10.50 5.57 5.52
N GLN A 151 -10.90 6.83 5.36
CA GLN A 151 -11.33 7.67 6.48
C GLN A 151 -12.58 7.11 7.15
N GLU A 152 -13.59 6.71 6.37
CA GLU A 152 -14.80 6.06 6.90
C GLU A 152 -14.47 4.77 7.65
N TRP A 153 -13.58 3.94 7.08
CA TRP A 153 -13.10 2.72 7.72
C TRP A 153 -12.36 3.00 9.04
N ALA A 154 -11.49 4.01 9.06
CA ALA A 154 -10.75 4.40 10.26
C ALA A 154 -11.68 4.94 11.36
N SER A 155 -12.68 5.74 10.99
CA SER A 155 -13.71 6.22 11.92
C SER A 155 -14.50 5.05 12.52
N ALA A 156 -14.95 4.10 11.68
CA ALA A 156 -15.66 2.91 12.13
C ALA A 156 -14.81 2.04 13.10
N ASN A 157 -13.52 1.89 12.82
CA ASN A 157 -12.62 1.12 13.69
C ASN A 157 -12.29 1.83 15.01
N SER A 158 -12.26 3.15 15.02
CA SER A 158 -12.01 3.94 16.23
C SER A 158 -13.15 3.78 17.26
N GLU A 159 -14.38 3.66 16.80
CA GLU A 159 -15.58 3.44 17.63
C GLU A 159 -15.62 2.02 18.26
N ILE A 160 -15.02 1.04 17.59
CA ILE A 160 -14.91 -0.34 18.11
C ILE A 160 -13.89 -0.40 19.27
N HIS A 161 -12.85 0.45 19.24
CA HIS A 161 -11.81 0.43 20.27
C HIS A 161 -12.22 1.12 21.57
N THR A 162 -13.15 2.10 21.53
CA THR A 162 -13.64 2.83 22.72
C THR A 162 -14.73 2.07 23.48
N SER A 163 -15.44 1.16 22.82
CA SER A 163 -16.47 0.32 23.43
C SER A 163 -15.92 -0.86 24.23
N HIS A 164 -14.66 -1.26 24.01
CA HIS A 164 -14.02 -2.37 24.74
C HIS A 164 -13.21 -1.94 26.00
N THR A 165 -13.12 -0.65 26.29
CA THR A 165 -12.41 -0.09 27.46
C THR A 165 -13.32 0.23 28.67
N HIS A 166 -14.59 -0.15 28.59
CA HIS A 166 -15.54 -0.09 29.71
C HIS A 166 -16.10 -1.50 29.97
N ASP A 167 -15.28 -2.35 30.57
CA ASP A 167 -15.69 -3.49 31.40
C ASP A 167 -14.58 -3.80 32.43
#